data_AF-A0A819KYF0-F1
#
_entry.id   AF-A0A819KYF0-F1
#
_cell.length_a   1.000
_cell.length_b   1.000
_cell.length_c   1.000
_cell.angle_alpha   90.00
_cell.angle_beta   90.00
_cell.angle_gamma   90.00
#
_symmetry.space_group_name_H-M   'P 1'
#
loop_
_entity.id
_entity.type
_entity.pdbx_description
1 polymer ?
#
loop_
_entity_poly.entity_id
_entity_poly.type
_entity_poly.pdbx_seq_one_letter_code
_entity_poly.pdbx_strand_id
1 'polypeptide(L)'
;MGVVVEHDNSSEKDPKARAVGIVTLEDIIEEMIQEEIIDETDVFTDNRGKVRNMLSQAPNFSAFIRQTETSDDTTKISAQMKVAILPFLSTCT
;
A
#
# COMPACT_ATOMS: atom_id res chain seq x y z
N MET A 1 2.00 4.84 -10.84
CA MET A 1 0.70 5.32 -10.34
C MET A 1 0.46 6.74 -10.85
N GLY A 2 -0.65 6.97 -11.53
CA GLY A 2 -1.09 8.27 -12.04
C GLY A 2 -2.48 8.60 -11.51
N VAL A 3 -2.83 9.90 -11.47
CA VAL A 3 -4.16 10.36 -11.05
C VAL A 3 -4.99 10.63 -12.30
N VAL A 4 -6.19 10.06 -12.35
CA VAL A 4 -7.17 10.32 -13.40
C VAL A 4 -7.99 11.54 -13.00
N VAL A 5 -8.00 12.55 -13.87
CA VAL A 5 -8.68 13.83 -13.63
C VAL A 5 -9.70 14.05 -14.75
N GLU A 6 -10.95 14.27 -14.36
CA GLU A 6 -12.01 14.70 -15.25
C GLU A 6 -12.08 16.22 -15.27
N HIS A 7 -12.26 16.79 -16.46
CA HIS A 7 -12.42 18.22 -16.66
C HIS A 7 -13.85 18.51 -17.11
N ASP A 8 -14.58 19.29 -16.32
CA ASP A 8 -15.91 19.77 -16.69
C ASP A 8 -15.80 21.13 -17.39
N ASN A 9 -16.21 21.18 -18.65
CA ASN A 9 -16.20 22.37 -19.52
C ASN A 9 -17.57 23.06 -19.61
N SER A 10 -18.55 22.68 -18.78
CA SER A 10 -19.91 23.22 -18.82
C SER A 10 -20.04 24.69 -18.37
N SER A 11 -19.01 25.26 -17.75
CA SER A 11 -19.01 26.63 -17.20
C SER A 11 -18.09 27.55 -18.00
N GLU A 12 -18.59 28.71 -18.45
CA GLU A 12 -17.80 29.75 -19.15
C GLU A 12 -16.69 30.38 -18.26
N LYS A 13 -16.66 30.03 -16.97
CA LYS A 13 -15.59 30.38 -16.02
C LYS A 13 -14.93 29.12 -15.46
N ASP A 14 -13.60 29.12 -15.56
CA ASP A 14 -12.58 28.17 -15.11
C ASP A 14 -12.95 26.67 -15.18
N PRO A 15 -12.24 25.88 -16.02
CA PRO A 15 -12.48 24.45 -16.10
C PRO A 15 -12.25 23.81 -14.72
N LYS A 16 -13.28 23.11 -14.22
CA LYS A 16 -13.19 22.42 -12.94
C LYS A 16 -12.53 21.07 -13.15
N ALA A 17 -11.29 20.96 -12.67
CA ALA A 17 -10.59 19.69 -12.57
C ALA A 17 -11.06 18.93 -11.32
N ARG A 18 -11.61 17.73 -11.51
CA ARG A 18 -12.00 16.82 -10.42
C ARG A 18 -11.18 15.53 -10.52
N ALA A 19 -10.54 15.14 -9.43
CA ALA A 19 -9.92 13.82 -9.34
C ALA A 19 -11.00 12.73 -9.34
N VAL A 20 -10.89 11.79 -10.27
CA VAL A 20 -11.79 10.63 -10.42
C VAL A 20 -11.23 9.44 -9.67
N GLY A 21 -9.92 9.20 -9.81
CA GLY A 21 -9.27 8.03 -9.23
C GLY A 21 -7.77 8.00 -9.51
N ILE A 22 -7.19 6.84 -9.24
CA ILE A 22 -5.78 6.54 -9.52
C ILE A 22 -5.72 5.35 -10.48
N VAL A 23 -4.64 5.25 -11.22
CA VAL A 23 -4.35 4.13 -12.12
C VAL A 23 -2.89 3.75 -11.97
N THR A 24 -2.57 2.47 -11.99
CA THR A 24 -1.19 1.97 -11.90
C THR A 24 -0.72 1.48 -13.27
N LEU A 25 0.55 1.03 -13.34
CA LEU A 25 1.04 0.40 -14.57
C LEU A 25 0.46 -1.02 -14.67
N GLU A 26 0.21 -1.71 -13.55
CA GLU A 26 -0.39 -3.04 -13.59
C GLU A 26 -1.78 -3.01 -14.25
N ASP A 27 -2.64 -2.05 -13.93
CA ASP A 27 -3.99 -1.93 -14.53
C ASP A 27 -3.95 -1.95 -16.07
N ILE A 28 -2.96 -1.25 -16.65
CA ILE A 28 -2.79 -1.17 -18.12
C ILE A 28 -2.32 -2.51 -18.68
N ILE A 29 -1.41 -3.20 -17.98
CA ILE A 29 -0.89 -4.49 -18.42
C ILE A 29 -1.96 -5.58 -18.28
N GLU A 30 -2.71 -5.59 -17.18
CA GLU A 30 -3.84 -6.51 -16.94
C GLU A 30 -4.88 -6.44 -18.05
N GLU A 31 -5.27 -5.23 -18.46
CA GLU A 31 -6.18 -5.04 -19.59
C GLU A 31 -5.58 -5.48 -20.93
N MET A 32 -4.25 -5.37 -21.11
CA MET A 32 -3.58 -5.85 -22.33
C MET A 32 -3.53 -7.39 -22.42
N ILE A 33 -3.33 -8.08 -21.30
CA ILE A 33 -3.20 -9.55 -21.26
C ILE A 33 -4.52 -10.26 -20.94
N GLN A 34 -5.54 -9.52 -20.51
CA GLN A 34 -6.85 -10.03 -20.08
C GLN A 34 -6.76 -11.02 -18.91
N GLU A 35 -5.76 -10.85 -18.05
CA GLU A 35 -5.51 -11.66 -16.86
C GLU A 35 -5.13 -10.74 -15.69
N GLU A 36 -5.50 -11.13 -14.46
CA GLU A 36 -5.11 -10.41 -13.24
C GLU A 36 -3.64 -10.69 -12.93
N ILE A 37 -2.89 -9.65 -12.59
CA ILE A 37 -1.52 -9.79 -12.12
C ILE A 37 -1.56 -9.81 -10.59
N ILE A 38 -1.06 -10.88 -9.98
CA ILE A 38 -0.95 -10.98 -8.52
C ILE A 38 0.42 -10.43 -8.11
N ASP A 39 0.46 -9.19 -7.62
CA ASP A 39 1.67 -8.61 -7.05
C ASP A 39 1.97 -9.17 -5.65
N GLU A 40 3.25 -9.13 -5.28
CA GLU A 40 3.73 -9.54 -3.97
C GLU A 40 3.07 -8.73 -2.83
N THR A 41 2.69 -7.49 -3.12
CA THR A 41 2.09 -6.58 -2.13
C THR A 41 0.56 -6.63 -2.06
N ASP A 42 -0.08 -7.41 -2.92
CA ASP A 42 -1.54 -7.42 -3.04
C ASP A 42 -2.25 -8.09 -1.89
N VAL A 43 -3.17 -7.37 -1.25
CA VAL A 43 -4.05 -7.89 -0.21
C VAL A 43 -5.20 -8.72 -0.79
N PHE A 44 -5.57 -8.48 -2.05
CA PHE A 44 -6.66 -9.14 -2.76
C PHE A 44 -6.13 -9.74 -4.06
N THR A 45 -6.60 -10.94 -4.43
CA THR A 45 -6.22 -11.63 -5.67
C THR A 45 -7.10 -11.26 -6.86
N ASP A 46 -8.14 -10.48 -6.65
CA ASP A 46 -9.03 -9.97 -7.71
C ASP A 46 -9.71 -8.71 -7.20
N ASN A 47 -9.56 -7.63 -7.95
CA ASN A 47 -10.15 -6.33 -7.67
C ASN A 47 -11.70 -6.32 -7.73
N ARG A 48 -12.32 -7.23 -8.50
CA ARG A 48 -13.79 -7.32 -8.66
C ARG A 48 -14.44 -8.16 -7.57
N GLY A 49 -13.92 -9.36 -7.34
CA GLY A 49 -14.42 -10.29 -6.33
C GLY A 49 -13.98 -9.96 -4.90
N LYS A 50 -12.97 -9.08 -4.75
CA LYS A 50 -12.30 -8.80 -3.47
C LYS A 50 -11.89 -10.09 -2.75
N VAL A 51 -11.46 -11.08 -3.52
CA VAL A 51 -11.01 -12.35 -2.98
C VAL A 51 -9.71 -12.07 -2.24
N ARG A 52 -9.67 -12.39 -0.96
CA ARG A 52 -8.52 -12.07 -0.12
C ARG A 52 -7.34 -12.95 -0.51
N ASN A 53 -6.18 -12.32 -0.73
CA ASN A 53 -4.94 -13.04 -1.00
C ASN A 53 -4.50 -13.79 0.26
N MET A 54 -4.58 -15.12 0.25
CA MET A 54 -4.13 -15.96 1.37
C MET A 54 -2.60 -16.07 1.42
N LEU A 55 -1.91 -15.71 0.33
CA LEU A 55 -0.45 -15.70 0.23
C LEU A 55 0.16 -14.33 0.54
N SER A 56 -0.66 -13.28 0.71
CA SER A 56 -0.24 -11.96 1.17
C SER A 56 0.40 -12.05 2.55
N GLN A 57 1.71 -12.26 2.58
CA GLN A 57 2.53 -11.97 3.75
C GLN A 57 2.70 -10.46 3.84
N ALA A 58 1.66 -9.77 4.33
CA ALA A 58 1.87 -8.42 4.81
C ALA A 58 2.96 -8.51 5.90
N PRO A 59 4.07 -7.77 5.80
CA PRO A 59 5.10 -7.78 6.82
C PRO A 59 4.43 -7.40 8.15
N ASN A 60 4.46 -8.30 9.12
CA ASN A 60 3.72 -8.13 10.36
C ASN A 60 4.42 -7.10 11.27
N PHE A 61 4.29 -5.82 10.94
CA PHE A 61 4.75 -4.71 11.75
C PHE A 61 3.88 -4.48 13.01
N SER A 62 2.72 -5.13 13.12
CA SER A 62 1.84 -4.97 14.29
C SER A 62 2.47 -5.49 15.58
N ALA A 63 3.35 -6.50 15.47
CA ALA A 63 4.17 -6.96 16.59
C ALA A 63 5.09 -5.86 17.16
N PHE A 64 5.55 -4.92 16.32
CA PHE A 64 6.38 -3.78 16.75
C PHE A 64 5.59 -2.70 17.51
N ILE A 65 4.33 -2.47 17.10
CA ILE A 65 3.45 -1.49 17.74
C ILE A 65 2.99 -1.99 19.12
N ARG A 66 2.71 -3.29 19.27
CA ARG A 66 2.25 -3.84 20.57
C ARG A 66 3.32 -3.81 21.65
N GLN A 67 4.60 -3.92 21.27
CA GLN A 67 5.72 -3.96 22.20
C GLN A 67 6.07 -2.58 22.81
N THR A 68 5.48 -1.48 22.33
CA THR A 68 5.62 -0.16 22.97
C THR A 68 4.69 0.04 24.16
N GLU A 69 3.67 -0.80 24.33
CA GLU A 69 2.64 -0.62 25.37
C GLU A 69 2.89 -1.44 26.65
N THR A 70 3.72 -2.49 26.61
CA THR A 70 3.78 -3.50 27.68
C THR A 70 5.02 -3.42 28.59
N SER A 71 5.82 -2.35 28.57
CA SER A 71 7.04 -2.30 29.40
C SER A 71 7.36 -0.88 29.86
N ASP A 72 6.93 -0.57 31.09
CA ASP A 72 7.10 0.72 31.75
C ASP A 72 8.53 1.03 32.24
N ASP A 73 9.57 0.22 31.95
CA ASP A 73 10.89 0.48 32.58
C ASP A 73 12.18 0.16 31.81
N THR A 74 12.17 -0.03 30.49
CA THR A 74 13.43 -0.19 29.74
C THR A 74 13.43 0.59 28.42
N THR A 75 14.12 1.73 28.42
CA THR A 75 14.62 2.51 27.27
C THR A 75 13.63 2.77 26.11
N LYS A 76 13.15 4.01 26.03
CA LYS A 76 12.22 4.47 24.99
C LYS A 76 12.93 4.63 23.63
N ILE A 77 13.00 3.55 22.86
CA ILE A 77 13.46 3.55 21.46
C ILE A 77 12.29 3.96 20.55
N SER A 78 12.51 4.93 19.65
CA SER A 78 11.49 5.38 18.71
C SER A 78 11.10 4.27 17.71
N ALA A 79 9.86 4.29 17.22
CA ALA A 79 9.40 3.31 16.23
C ALA A 79 10.27 3.31 14.97
N GLN A 80 10.73 4.49 14.54
CA GLN A 80 11.62 4.65 13.39
C GLN A 80 12.98 3.99 13.63
N MET A 81 13.54 4.11 14.85
CA MET A 81 14.81 3.46 15.21
C MET A 81 14.66 1.94 15.29
N LYS A 82 13.52 1.42 15.78
CA LYS A 82 13.23 -0.02 15.76
C LYS A 82 13.18 -0.55 14.32
N VAL A 83 12.40 0.09 13.44
CA VAL A 83 12.28 -0.30 12.03
C VAL A 83 13.64 -0.27 11.31
N ALA A 84 14.51 0.69 11.62
CA ALA A 84 15.82 0.81 11.00
C ALA A 84 16.82 -0.29 11.40
N ILE A 85 16.77 -0.77 12.65
CA ILE A 85 17.76 -1.72 13.18
C ILE A 85 17.41 -3.18 12.86
N LEU A 86 16.12 -3.51 12.67
CA LEU A 86 15.69 -4.91 12.51
C LEU A 86 16.21 -5.62 11.26
N PRO A 87 16.20 -5.02 10.05
CA PRO A 87 16.74 -5.70 8.88
C PRO A 87 18.20 -6.08 9.12
N PHE A 88 18.97 -5.18 9.73
CA PHE A 88 20.38 -5.40 10.10
C PHE A 88 20.54 -6.58 11.09
N LEU A 89 19.78 -6.60 12.19
CA LEU A 89 19.85 -7.71 13.16
C LEU A 89 19.37 -9.04 12.57
N SER A 90 18.38 -9.01 11.66
CA SER A 90 17.78 -10.22 11.08
C SER A 90 18.59 -10.82 9.93
N THR A 91 19.43 -10.04 9.25
CA THR A 91 20.29 -10.53 8.15
C THR A 91 21.73 -10.80 8.57
N CYS A 92 22.12 -10.45 9.81
CA CYS A 92 23.47 -10.72 10.34
C CYS A 92 23.71 -12.16 10.84
N THR A 93 22.77 -13.10 10.66
CA THR A 93 22.96 -14.53 10.98
C THR A 93 23.45 -15.33 9.79
#